data_AF-A0A519FN25-F1
#
_entry.id   AF-A0A519FN25-F1
#
_cell.length_a   1.000
_cell.length_b   1.000
_cell.length_c   1.000
_cell.angle_alpha   90.00
_cell.angle_beta   90.00
_cell.angle_gamma   90.00
#
_symmetry.space_group_name_H-M   'P 1'
#
loop_
_entity.id
_entity.type
_entity.pdbx_description
1 polymer ?
#
loop_
_entity_poly.entity_id
_entity_poly.type
_entity_poly.pdbx_seq_one_letter_code
_entity_poly.pdbx_strand_id
1 'polypeptide(L)'
;MPKTTAATKKIAPSRKTAKAKAPARPKVAAATADGKTYQALKAQIASLQEQAEALRAQEIDSALANVKEAIALYGFTAADLGLSTRESNDRNDPSNGRGRRGDFAVRFEDGAGNEWNGRGPRPD
;
A
#
# COMPACT_ATOMS: atom_id res chain seq x y z
N MET A 1 -8.39 17.00 69.46
CA MET A 1 -7.22 16.78 70.35
C MET A 1 -7.21 15.31 70.74
N PRO A 2 -6.08 14.59 70.91
CA PRO A 2 -4.69 14.99 71.28
C PRO A 2 -3.70 14.96 70.08
N LYS A 3 -2.75 15.89 69.91
CA LYS A 3 -1.47 16.22 70.62
C LYS A 3 -0.34 15.20 70.40
N THR A 4 0.88 15.76 70.23
CA THR A 4 2.25 15.17 70.32
C THR A 4 2.89 14.72 68.99
N THR A 5 4.18 14.92 68.66
CA THR A 5 5.23 15.92 68.96
C THR A 5 6.40 15.66 67.99
N ALA A 6 7.13 16.72 67.62
CA ALA A 6 8.57 16.82 67.34
C ALA A 6 9.38 15.64 66.76
N ALA A 7 10.09 15.90 65.65
CA ALA A 7 11.50 15.51 65.52
C ALA A 7 12.23 16.41 64.52
N THR A 8 12.78 17.52 65.01
CA THR A 8 13.87 18.25 64.36
C THR A 8 15.16 17.45 64.57
N LYS A 9 15.79 16.97 63.49
CA LYS A 9 17.21 16.60 63.51
C LYS A 9 17.97 17.58 62.63
N LYS A 10 18.73 18.44 63.31
CA LYS A 10 19.64 19.45 62.76
C LYS A 10 21.02 18.78 62.49
N ILE A 11 21.76 19.36 61.53
CA ILE A 11 23.24 19.33 61.36
C ILE A 11 23.82 18.25 60.41
N ALA A 12 23.91 18.64 59.11
CA ALA A 12 25.11 18.95 58.28
C ALA A 12 26.40 18.07 58.31
N PRO A 13 27.38 18.30 57.41
CA PRO A 13 27.45 17.83 56.03
C PRO A 13 28.66 16.91 55.79
N SER A 14 28.60 15.99 54.83
CA SER A 14 29.81 15.34 54.30
C SER A 14 29.82 15.39 52.78
N ARG A 15 30.53 16.41 52.28
CA ARG A 15 31.01 16.47 50.90
C ARG A 15 31.97 15.30 50.69
N LYS A 16 31.53 14.29 49.95
CA LYS A 16 32.45 13.44 49.20
C LYS A 16 32.49 13.99 47.77
N THR A 17 33.65 14.52 47.40
CA THR A 17 33.95 15.06 46.07
C THR A 17 33.92 13.93 45.04
N ALA A 18 32.81 13.79 44.31
CA ALA A 18 32.80 13.10 43.03
C ALA A 18 32.97 14.13 41.92
N LYS A 19 34.23 14.42 41.61
CA LYS A 19 34.61 15.12 40.39
C LYS A 19 34.54 14.11 39.25
N ALA A 20 33.45 14.12 38.48
CA ALA A 20 33.46 13.59 37.11
C ALA A 20 32.29 14.14 36.30
N LYS A 21 32.65 15.09 35.44
CA LYS A 21 32.10 15.32 34.09
C LYS A 21 30.62 15.76 34.00
N ALA A 22 30.48 17.04 33.65
CA ALA A 22 29.28 17.68 33.12
C ALA A 22 28.44 16.76 32.20
N PRO A 23 27.11 16.97 32.10
CA PRO A 23 26.28 16.20 31.17
C PRO A 23 26.78 16.41 29.74
N ALA A 24 27.43 15.39 29.19
CA ALA A 24 27.75 15.34 27.78
C ALA A 24 26.44 15.08 27.01
N ARG A 25 25.84 16.19 26.58
CA ARG A 25 24.74 16.36 25.60
C ARG A 25 24.56 15.15 24.66
N PRO A 26 23.32 14.70 24.36
CA PRO A 26 23.04 14.32 22.99
C PRO A 26 23.10 15.60 22.13
N LYS A 27 24.30 15.89 21.59
CA LYS A 27 24.47 16.84 20.49
C LYS A 27 23.95 16.15 19.23
N VAL A 28 22.68 16.36 18.91
CA VAL A 28 22.17 16.70 17.57
C VAL A 28 20.70 17.08 17.72
N ALA A 29 20.44 18.21 18.41
CA ALA A 29 19.29 18.99 18.00
C ALA A 29 19.62 19.44 16.58
N ALA A 30 19.16 18.69 15.57
CA ALA A 30 19.12 19.10 14.18
C ALA A 30 18.12 20.26 14.08
N ALA A 31 18.48 21.40 14.68
CA ALA A 31 17.84 22.67 14.44
C ALA A 31 18.24 23.05 13.02
N THR A 32 17.37 22.64 12.09
CA THR A 32 17.33 23.19 10.74
C THR A 32 17.00 24.69 10.83
N ALA A 33 17.24 25.44 9.75
CA ALA A 33 17.18 26.90 9.72
C ALA A 33 15.85 27.52 10.23
N ASP A 34 14.78 26.72 10.36
CA ASP A 34 13.45 27.10 10.87
C ASP A 34 13.13 26.57 12.28
N GLY A 35 14.10 26.02 13.02
CA GLY A 35 13.92 25.48 14.37
C GLY A 35 13.08 24.19 14.46
N LYS A 36 12.68 23.62 13.32
CA LYS A 36 11.85 22.40 13.25
C LYS A 36 12.75 21.16 13.22
N THR A 37 12.39 20.17 14.04
CA THR A 37 13.09 18.88 14.05
C THR A 37 12.61 17.99 12.92
N TYR A 38 13.45 17.07 12.47
CA TYR A 38 13.08 16.09 11.44
C TYR A 38 11.80 15.32 11.79
N GLN A 39 11.65 14.91 13.05
CA GLN A 39 10.45 14.20 13.51
C GLN A 39 9.20 15.09 13.46
N ALA A 40 9.30 16.36 13.84
CA ALA A 40 8.20 17.30 13.73
C ALA A 40 7.76 17.52 12.27
N LEU A 41 8.71 17.61 11.35
CA LEU A 41 8.40 17.71 9.91
C LEU A 41 7.70 16.46 9.38
N LYS A 42 8.14 15.25 9.79
CA LYS A 42 7.45 14.01 9.39
C LYS A 42 6.01 13.95 9.88
N ALA A 43 5.75 14.35 11.12
CA ALA A 43 4.39 14.41 11.66
C ALA A 43 3.52 15.40 10.88
N GLN A 44 4.07 16.57 10.53
CA GLN A 44 3.36 17.55 9.71
C GLN A 44 3.07 17.03 8.30
N ILE A 45 4.01 16.34 7.67
CA ILE A 45 3.80 15.70 6.35
C ILE A 45 2.65 14.70 6.41
N ALA A 46 2.63 13.82 7.41
CA ALA A 46 1.57 12.83 7.56
C ALA A 46 0.19 13.50 7.71
N SER A 47 0.10 14.53 8.55
CA SER A 47 -1.15 15.27 8.72
C SER A 47 -1.60 15.99 7.44
N LEU A 48 -0.66 16.58 6.69
CA LEU A 48 -0.97 17.23 5.42
C LEU A 48 -1.39 16.23 4.35
N GLN A 49 -0.83 15.01 4.35
CA GLN A 49 -1.23 13.95 3.45
C GLN A 49 -2.67 13.49 3.73
N GLU A 50 -3.02 13.26 5.00
CA GLU A 50 -4.39 12.91 5.39
C GLU A 50 -5.40 14.01 4.97
N GLN A 51 -5.04 15.28 5.18
CA GLN A 51 -5.86 16.40 4.73
C GLN A 51 -6.03 16.45 3.21
N ALA A 52 -4.96 16.20 2.46
CA ALA A 52 -5.00 16.16 1.00
C ALA A 52 -5.88 15.02 0.49
N GLU A 53 -5.81 13.84 1.10
CA GLU A 53 -6.66 12.70 0.74
C GLU A 53 -8.13 12.95 1.05
N ALA A 54 -8.43 13.56 2.20
CA ALA A 54 -9.80 13.95 2.56
C ALA A 54 -10.39 14.97 1.58
N LEU A 55 -9.62 15.98 1.19
CA LEU A 55 -10.05 16.97 0.19
C LEU A 55 -10.25 16.33 -1.19
N ARG A 56 -9.33 15.44 -1.60
CA ARG A 56 -9.44 14.71 -2.87
C ARG A 56 -10.75 13.91 -2.96
N ALA A 57 -11.16 13.25 -1.89
CA ALA A 57 -12.42 12.50 -1.88
C ALA A 57 -13.63 13.42 -2.13
N GLN A 58 -13.67 14.59 -1.47
CA GLN A 58 -14.72 15.58 -1.65
C GLN A 58 -14.75 16.18 -3.06
N GLU A 59 -13.58 16.45 -3.63
CA GLU A 59 -13.45 16.93 -5.02
C GLU A 59 -13.93 15.87 -6.02
N ILE A 60 -13.60 14.59 -5.80
CA ILE A 60 -14.06 13.48 -6.63
C ILE A 60 -15.59 13.35 -6.57
N ASP A 61 -16.19 13.40 -5.38
CA ASP A 61 -17.64 13.33 -5.23
C ASP A 61 -18.35 14.48 -5.95
N SER A 62 -17.81 15.70 -5.81
CA SER A 62 -18.34 16.89 -6.48
C SER A 62 -18.20 16.79 -8.00
N ALA A 63 -17.04 16.35 -8.49
CA ALA A 63 -16.79 16.14 -9.92
C ALA A 63 -17.72 15.05 -10.49
N LEU A 64 -17.93 13.96 -9.74
CA LEU A 64 -18.83 12.88 -10.15
C LEU A 64 -20.28 13.35 -10.22
N ALA A 65 -20.73 14.17 -9.28
CA ALA A 65 -22.06 14.79 -9.32
C ALA A 65 -22.25 15.66 -10.57
N ASN A 66 -21.28 16.53 -10.87
CA ASN A 66 -21.29 17.39 -12.05
C ASN A 66 -21.32 16.58 -13.36
N VAL A 67 -20.53 15.51 -13.45
CA VAL A 67 -20.52 14.62 -14.63
C VAL A 67 -21.85 13.89 -14.78
N LYS A 68 -22.45 13.41 -13.67
CA LYS A 68 -23.78 12.77 -13.70
C LYS A 68 -24.87 13.73 -14.17
N GLU A 69 -24.82 14.99 -13.74
CA GLU A 69 -25.74 16.03 -14.20
C GLU A 69 -25.56 16.30 -15.70
N ALA A 70 -24.32 16.43 -16.17
CA ALA A 70 -24.03 16.61 -17.59
C ALA A 70 -24.53 15.43 -18.45
N ILE A 71 -24.37 14.20 -17.96
CA ILE A 71 -24.94 12.99 -18.60
C ILE A 71 -26.46 13.08 -18.68
N ALA A 72 -27.12 13.50 -17.59
CA ALA A 72 -28.58 13.60 -17.55
C ALA A 72 -29.14 14.74 -18.43
N LEU A 73 -28.47 15.89 -18.49
CA LEU A 73 -28.89 17.06 -19.26
C LEU A 73 -28.68 16.89 -20.77
N TYR A 74 -27.55 16.32 -21.16
CA TYR A 74 -27.13 16.28 -22.57
C TYR A 74 -27.22 14.87 -23.19
N GLY A 75 -27.53 13.85 -22.38
CA GLY A 75 -27.68 12.47 -22.86
C GLY A 75 -26.37 11.81 -23.26
N PHE A 76 -25.24 12.20 -22.64
CA PHE A 76 -23.95 11.60 -22.92
C PHE A 76 -23.97 10.09 -22.67
N THR A 77 -23.44 9.32 -23.61
CA THR A 77 -23.34 7.86 -23.50
C THR A 77 -21.91 7.45 -23.16
N ALA A 78 -21.71 6.21 -22.71
CA ALA A 78 -20.36 5.69 -22.50
C ALA A 78 -19.49 5.77 -23.78
N ALA A 79 -20.10 5.68 -24.97
CA ALA A 79 -19.38 5.82 -26.23
C ALA A 79 -18.92 7.27 -26.48
N ASP A 80 -19.75 8.26 -26.15
CA ASP A 80 -19.42 9.68 -26.27
C ASP A 80 -18.26 10.07 -25.33
N LEU A 81 -18.26 9.52 -24.11
CA LEU A 81 -17.19 9.71 -23.13
C LEU A 81 -15.91 8.90 -23.43
N GLY A 82 -15.87 8.14 -24.54
CA GLY A 82 -14.75 7.26 -24.87
C GLY A 82 -14.56 6.08 -23.91
N LEU A 83 -15.57 5.81 -23.07
CA LEU A 83 -15.61 4.72 -22.09
C LEU A 83 -16.18 3.41 -22.68
N SER A 84 -16.57 3.41 -23.97
CA SER A 84 -16.92 2.16 -24.64
C SER A 84 -15.68 1.26 -24.63
N THR A 85 -15.74 0.22 -23.80
CA THR A 85 -14.85 -0.92 -23.96
C THR A 85 -15.10 -1.40 -25.38
N ARG A 86 -14.17 -1.13 -26.30
CA ARG A 86 -13.96 -2.08 -27.39
C ARG A 86 -13.72 -3.37 -26.64
N GLU A 87 -14.71 -4.27 -26.64
CA GLU A 87 -14.50 -5.66 -26.27
C GLU A 87 -13.13 -5.99 -26.81
N SER A 88 -12.21 -6.25 -25.89
CA SER A 88 -10.82 -6.43 -26.20
C SER A 88 -10.69 -7.80 -26.81
N ASN A 89 -11.34 -8.01 -27.95
CA ASN A 89 -11.31 -9.17 -28.79
C ASN A 89 -11.00 -10.41 -27.95
N ASP A 90 -11.95 -10.82 -27.10
CA ASP A 90 -11.94 -12.05 -26.31
C ASP A 90 -11.97 -13.30 -27.22
N ARG A 91 -11.21 -13.27 -28.32
CA ARG A 91 -10.72 -14.41 -29.08
C ARG A 91 -9.68 -15.22 -28.30
N ASN A 92 -9.45 -14.91 -27.02
CA ASN A 92 -8.54 -15.63 -26.16
C ASN A 92 -9.15 -15.91 -24.77
N ASP A 93 -10.46 -16.17 -24.70
CA ASP A 93 -10.98 -17.02 -23.63
C ASP A 93 -10.79 -18.49 -24.06
N PRO A 94 -9.84 -19.23 -23.46
CA PRO A 94 -9.65 -20.65 -23.77
C PRO A 94 -10.82 -21.54 -23.28
N SER A 95 -11.78 -20.99 -22.56
CA SER A 95 -12.93 -21.74 -22.02
C SER A 95 -14.04 -21.96 -23.08
N ASN A 96 -14.14 -21.08 -24.09
CA ASN A 96 -15.06 -21.27 -25.22
C ASN A 96 -14.41 -21.91 -26.47
N GLY A 97 -13.16 -22.36 -26.36
CA GLY A 97 -12.41 -23.05 -27.41
C GLY A 97 -12.63 -24.58 -27.44
N ARG A 98 -13.86 -25.08 -27.27
CA ARG A 98 -14.18 -26.50 -27.51
C ARG A 98 -14.43 -26.81 -28.99
N GLY A 99 -13.65 -26.18 -29.87
CA GLY A 99 -13.65 -26.41 -31.31
C GLY A 99 -12.42 -27.20 -31.76
N ARG A 100 -12.51 -28.53 -31.67
CA ARG A 100 -11.66 -29.52 -32.37
C ARG A 100 -10.13 -29.36 -32.19
N ARG A 101 -9.59 -29.89 -31.09
CA ARG A 101 -8.27 -30.52 -31.18
C ARG A 101 -8.45 -31.68 -32.16
N GLY A 102 -7.90 -31.56 -33.36
CA GLY A 102 -7.98 -32.62 -34.36
C GLY A 102 -7.45 -33.91 -33.74
N ASP A 103 -8.28 -34.96 -33.77
CA ASP A 103 -7.88 -36.32 -33.49
C ASP A 103 -6.61 -36.64 -34.28
N PHE A 104 -5.45 -36.66 -33.63
CA PHE A 104 -4.25 -37.21 -34.22
C PHE A 104 -4.48 -38.72 -34.26
N ALA A 105 -4.92 -39.23 -35.41
CA ALA A 105 -5.07 -40.66 -35.63
C ALA A 105 -3.78 -41.37 -35.19
N VAL A 106 -3.90 -42.27 -34.20
CA VAL A 106 -2.80 -43.12 -33.74
C VAL A 106 -2.29 -43.90 -34.94
N ARG A 107 -1.00 -43.76 -35.25
CA ARG A 107 -0.39 -44.37 -36.45
C ARG A 107 0.32 -45.70 -36.14
N PHE A 108 0.67 -45.95 -34.89
CA PHE A 108 1.26 -47.22 -34.46
C PHE A 108 1.03 -47.46 -32.97
N GLU A 109 0.74 -48.70 -32.60
CA GLU A 109 0.64 -49.19 -31.22
C GLU A 109 1.65 -50.35 -31.06
N ASP A 110 2.41 -50.38 -29.96
CA ASP A 110 3.44 -51.39 -29.70
C ASP A 110 2.92 -52.67 -29.02
N GLY A 111 1.60 -52.79 -28.83
CA GLY A 111 0.96 -53.92 -28.13
C GLY A 111 1.20 -53.94 -26.61
N ALA A 112 2.04 -53.04 -26.08
CA ALA A 112 2.22 -52.79 -24.65
C ALA A 112 1.35 -51.62 -24.15
N GLY A 113 0.45 -51.11 -25.01
CA GLY A 113 -0.44 -50.00 -24.73
C GLY A 113 0.17 -48.61 -24.96
N ASN A 114 1.34 -48.53 -25.59
CA ASN A 114 1.93 -47.25 -25.96
C ASN A 114 1.58 -46.91 -27.41
N GLU A 115 0.94 -45.76 -27.59
CA GLU A 115 0.48 -45.26 -28.89
C GLU A 115 1.42 -44.16 -29.39
N TRP A 116 1.93 -44.30 -30.62
CA TRP A 116 2.80 -43.30 -31.23
C TRP A 116 2.17 -42.62 -32.45
N ASN A 117 2.12 -41.28 -32.40
CA ASN A 117 1.50 -40.41 -33.41
C ASN A 117 2.48 -39.87 -34.47
N GLY A 118 3.74 -40.34 -34.49
CA GLY A 118 4.74 -40.02 -35.50
C GLY A 118 5.50 -38.70 -35.29
N ARG A 119 5.47 -38.12 -34.07
CA ARG A 119 6.38 -37.04 -33.66
C ARG A 119 7.32 -37.52 -32.56
N GLY A 120 8.62 -37.27 -32.71
CA GLY A 120 9.67 -37.71 -31.77
C GLY A 120 10.37 -39.00 -32.21
N PRO A 121 11.19 -39.63 -31.37
CA PRO A 121 11.71 -40.98 -31.60
C PRO A 121 10.66 -42.06 -31.26
N ARG A 122 10.68 -43.18 -32.00
CA ARG A 122 9.80 -44.34 -31.77
C ARG A 122 10.15 -45.00 -30.44
N PRO A 123 9.19 -45.39 -29.60
CA PRO A 123 9.44 -46.42 -28.60
C PRO A 123 9.71 -47.77 -29.32
N ASP A 124 10.83 -48.41 -28.99
CA ASP A 124 11.27 -49.69 -29.56
C ASP A 124 10.29 -50.85 -29.27
#